data_AF-A0A183CJD6-F1
#
_entry.id   AF-A0A183CJD6-F1
#
_cell.length_a   1.000
_cell.length_b   1.000
_cell.length_c   1.000
_cell.angle_alpha   90.00
_cell.angle_beta   90.00
_cell.angle_gamma   90.00
#
_symmetry.space_group_name_H-M   'P 1'
#
loop_
_entity.id
_entity.type
_entity.pdbx_description
1 polymer ?
#
loop_
_entity_poly.entity_id
_entity_poly.type
_entity_poly.pdbx_seq_one_letter_code
_entity_poly.pdbx_strand_id
1 'polypeptide(L)'
;MSKTFASQRRLLKDILTDGPPDIGGGMEVCDSDGDATAVPRFAWRKIVVRSKPLSGGASSGSSSVDMGNTRVVCTVNGPREQQQQSANASVDTAMEEGVLSVTLRGGDIEPTLRYSVERALQAVVCLRKLARTETAIELNVQH
;
A
#
# COMPACT_ATOMS: atom_id res chain seq x y z
N MET A 1 -5.65 -0.50 -30.29
CA MET A 1 -4.63 0.50 -29.89
C MET A 1 -4.41 0.37 -28.39
N SER A 2 -3.27 -0.15 -27.94
CA SER A 2 -3.00 -0.41 -26.52
C SER A 2 -1.59 0.07 -26.18
N LYS A 3 -1.48 1.23 -25.54
CA LYS A 3 -0.22 1.85 -25.09
C LYS A 3 -0.43 2.52 -23.74
N THR A 4 -0.64 1.75 -22.67
CA THR A 4 -0.73 2.32 -21.31
C THR A 4 -0.13 1.46 -20.20
N PHE A 5 0.29 0.23 -20.47
CA PHE A 5 0.83 -0.67 -19.43
C PHE A 5 2.36 -0.65 -19.26
N ALA A 6 3.10 0.07 -20.11
CA ALA A 6 4.57 0.07 -20.07
C ALA A 6 5.16 1.02 -18.99
N SER A 7 4.45 2.07 -18.57
CA SER A 7 5.02 3.08 -17.66
C SER A 7 5.05 2.66 -16.17
N GLN A 8 4.18 1.75 -15.73
CA GLN A 8 4.14 1.37 -14.30
C GLN A 8 5.29 0.46 -13.86
N ARG A 9 5.96 -0.25 -14.80
CA ARG A 9 7.13 -1.08 -14.48
C ARG A 9 8.42 -0.28 -14.30
N ARG A 10 8.49 0.97 -14.80
CA ARG A 10 9.67 1.83 -14.60
C ARG A 10 9.73 2.40 -13.20
N LEU A 11 8.58 2.84 -12.65
CA LEU A 11 8.54 3.45 -11.32
C LEU A 11 9.06 2.52 -10.20
N LEU A 12 8.80 1.22 -10.30
CA LEU A 12 9.31 0.23 -9.34
C LEU A 12 10.80 -0.09 -9.52
N LYS A 13 11.34 0.06 -10.73
CA LYS A 13 12.79 -0.11 -10.95
C LYS A 13 13.56 1.06 -10.37
N ASP A 14 13.08 2.29 -10.60
CA ASP A 14 13.77 3.50 -10.16
C ASP A 14 13.85 3.61 -8.63
N ILE A 15 12.84 3.12 -7.89
CA ILE A 15 12.86 3.05 -6.41
C ILE A 15 13.87 2.01 -5.89
N LEU A 16 14.21 0.99 -6.67
CA LEU A 16 15.08 -0.13 -6.25
C LEU A 16 16.53 0.00 -6.74
N THR A 17 16.85 0.94 -7.63
CA THR A 17 18.19 1.09 -8.22
C THR A 17 19.05 2.21 -7.65
N ASP A 18 18.53 3.05 -6.75
CA ASP A 18 19.36 4.00 -6.02
C ASP A 18 20.07 3.32 -4.85
N GLY A 19 21.11 2.56 -5.20
CA GLY A 19 22.19 2.24 -4.26
C GLY A 19 22.86 3.55 -3.80
N PRO A 20 23.35 3.62 -2.54
CA PRO A 20 23.93 4.85 -2.03
C PRO A 20 25.17 5.25 -2.85
N PRO A 21 25.40 6.56 -3.06
CA PRO A 21 26.63 7.04 -3.67
C PRO A 21 27.82 6.64 -2.79
N ASP A 22 28.85 6.07 -3.42
CA ASP A 22 30.20 5.91 -2.85
C ASP A 22 30.69 7.29 -2.38
N ILE A 23 30.51 7.58 -1.08
CA ILE A 23 31.22 8.69 -0.43
C ILE A 23 32.52 8.10 0.11
N GLY A 24 33.52 8.08 -0.77
CA GLY A 24 34.91 8.10 -0.34
C GLY A 24 35.15 9.33 0.53
N GLY A 25 35.45 9.09 1.79
CA GLY A 25 35.75 10.12 2.78
C GLY A 25 36.22 9.47 4.06
N GLY A 26 37.53 9.21 4.12
CA GLY A 26 38.18 8.63 5.29
C GLY A 26 37.99 9.50 6.54
N MET A 27 37.67 8.84 7.64
CA MET A 27 38.05 9.29 8.97
C MET A 27 38.22 8.05 9.83
N GLU A 28 39.46 7.57 9.87
CA GLU A 28 39.93 6.58 10.83
C GLU A 28 39.89 7.22 12.21
N VAL A 29 39.14 6.62 13.14
CA VAL A 29 39.34 6.82 14.57
C VAL A 29 39.48 5.44 15.18
N CYS A 30 40.72 5.11 15.53
CA CYS A 30 41.13 3.84 16.13
C CYS A 30 40.58 3.67 17.55
N ASP A 31 40.20 2.41 17.80
CA ASP A 31 40.36 1.58 19.01
C ASP A 31 39.93 2.11 20.38
N SER A 32 38.93 1.44 20.94
CA SER A 32 38.97 0.97 22.32
C SER A 32 38.10 -0.27 22.47
N ASP A 33 38.71 -1.32 23.00
CA ASP A 33 38.14 -2.64 23.28
C ASP A 33 36.74 -2.59 23.89
N GLY A 34 35.78 -3.13 23.16
CA GLY A 34 34.43 -3.37 23.64
C GLY A 34 33.68 -4.10 22.55
N ASP A 35 33.19 -5.29 22.88
CA ASP A 35 32.38 -6.19 22.05
C ASP A 35 31.14 -5.46 21.48
N ALA A 36 31.37 -4.63 20.46
CA ALA A 36 30.35 -4.03 19.65
C ALA A 36 30.07 -5.05 18.55
N THR A 37 29.14 -5.96 18.84
CA THR A 37 28.39 -6.65 17.79
C THR A 37 27.90 -5.59 16.84
N ALA A 38 28.60 -5.44 15.71
CA ALA A 38 28.28 -4.49 14.68
C ALA A 38 26.94 -4.91 14.09
N VAL A 39 25.85 -4.42 14.68
CA VAL A 39 24.52 -4.61 14.14
C VAL A 39 24.54 -3.92 12.77
N PRO A 40 24.43 -4.66 11.66
CA PRO A 40 24.49 -4.03 10.35
C PRO A 40 23.37 -3.01 10.25
N ARG A 41 23.76 -1.74 10.12
CA ARG A 41 22.92 -0.59 10.46
C ARG A 41 21.68 -0.45 9.57
N PHE A 42 21.59 -1.15 8.44
CA PHE A 42 20.38 -1.26 7.61
C PHE A 42 20.40 -2.58 6.83
N ALA A 43 20.07 -3.70 7.48
CA ALA A 43 19.80 -4.94 6.77
C ALA A 43 18.42 -4.86 6.09
N TRP A 44 18.39 -4.49 4.82
CA TRP A 44 17.17 -4.52 4.01
C TRP A 44 16.59 -5.93 4.02
N ARG A 45 15.38 -6.10 4.54
CA ARG A 45 14.68 -7.38 4.48
C ARG A 45 14.25 -7.62 3.04
N LYS A 46 14.44 -8.86 2.56
CA LYS A 46 13.93 -9.27 1.26
C LYS A 46 12.42 -9.04 1.20
N ILE A 47 11.98 -8.25 0.22
CA ILE A 47 10.55 -8.00 -0.06
C ILE A 47 10.12 -8.93 -1.19
N VAL A 48 9.03 -9.66 -1.00
CA VAL A 48 8.40 -10.49 -2.03
C VAL A 48 7.00 -9.97 -2.29
N VAL A 49 6.73 -9.53 -3.52
CA VAL A 49 5.41 -9.05 -3.94
C VAL A 49 4.77 -10.06 -4.87
N ARG A 50 3.52 -10.43 -4.58
CA ARG A 50 2.70 -11.31 -5.44
C ARG A 50 1.43 -10.57 -5.83
N SER A 51 1.10 -10.57 -7.10
CA SER A 51 -0.16 -10.03 -7.62
C SER A 51 -1.18 -11.14 -7.78
N LYS A 52 -2.45 -10.85 -7.47
CA LYS A 52 -3.58 -11.78 -7.51
C LYS A 52 -3.35 -13.09 -6.74
N PRO A 53 -2.89 -13.05 -5.46
CA PRO A 53 -2.70 -14.26 -4.67
C PRO A 53 -4.02 -14.97 -4.34
N LEU A 54 -5.17 -14.29 -4.43
CA LEU A 54 -6.48 -14.87 -4.19
C LEU A 54 -7.13 -15.26 -5.51
N SER A 55 -7.17 -16.57 -5.80
CA SER A 55 -7.91 -17.16 -6.90
C SER A 55 -9.30 -17.58 -6.44
N GLY A 56 -10.28 -16.69 -6.59
CA GLY A 56 -11.68 -16.92 -6.24
C GLY A 56 -12.43 -15.61 -6.40
N GLY A 57 -13.41 -15.57 -7.29
CA GLY A 57 -13.98 -14.36 -7.91
C GLY A 57 -14.70 -13.33 -7.02
N ALA A 58 -14.40 -13.26 -5.72
CA ALA A 58 -14.99 -12.29 -4.80
C ALA A 58 -14.32 -10.91 -4.80
N SER A 59 -13.05 -10.81 -5.25
CA SER A 59 -12.28 -9.55 -5.28
C SER A 59 -11.91 -9.12 -6.70
N SER A 60 -11.96 -7.82 -6.96
CA SER A 60 -11.57 -7.21 -8.25
C SER A 60 -10.04 -7.20 -8.41
N GLY A 61 -9.31 -7.17 -7.30
CA GLY A 61 -7.86 -7.26 -7.27
C GLY A 61 -7.36 -7.70 -5.91
N SER A 62 -6.19 -8.35 -5.89
CA SER A 62 -5.49 -8.66 -4.66
C SER A 62 -3.99 -8.60 -4.86
N SER A 63 -3.24 -8.38 -3.79
CA SER A 63 -1.79 -8.49 -3.76
C SER A 63 -1.33 -8.94 -2.38
N SER A 64 -0.21 -9.65 -2.29
CA SER A 64 0.46 -9.92 -1.02
C SER A 64 1.89 -9.42 -1.04
N VAL A 65 2.34 -8.85 0.07
CA VAL A 65 3.70 -8.41 0.30
C VAL A 65 4.24 -9.15 1.51
N ASP A 66 5.32 -9.91 1.32
CA ASP A 66 6.05 -10.59 2.38
C ASP A 66 7.35 -9.81 2.66
N MET A 67 7.63 -9.44 3.91
CA MET A 67 8.85 -8.75 4.35
C MET A 67 9.35 -9.32 5.68
N GLY A 68 10.33 -10.22 5.63
CA GLY A 68 10.74 -11.00 6.80
C GLY A 68 9.60 -11.89 7.29
N ASN A 69 9.25 -11.81 8.57
CA ASN A 69 8.14 -12.56 9.17
C ASN A 69 6.78 -11.87 9.00
N THR A 70 6.74 -10.66 8.43
CA THR A 70 5.48 -9.94 8.24
C THR A 70 4.95 -10.17 6.85
N ARG A 71 3.68 -10.55 6.77
CA ARG A 71 2.94 -10.70 5.51
C ARG A 71 1.72 -9.80 5.51
N VAL A 72 1.56 -9.00 4.47
CA VAL A 72 0.39 -8.15 4.27
C VAL A 72 -0.35 -8.62 3.02
N VAL A 73 -1.63 -8.95 3.16
CA VAL A 73 -2.52 -9.30 2.04
C VAL A 73 -3.50 -8.15 1.84
N CYS A 74 -3.46 -7.54 0.66
CA CYS A 74 -4.39 -6.52 0.22
C CYS A 74 -5.45 -7.13 -0.70
N THR A 75 -6.71 -6.79 -0.48
CA THR A 75 -7.82 -7.09 -1.39
C THR A 75 -8.59 -5.82 -1.72
N VAL A 76 -9.00 -5.71 -2.97
CA VAL A 76 -9.78 -4.58 -3.49
C VAL A 76 -11.08 -5.13 -4.02
N ASN A 77 -12.18 -4.62 -3.47
CA ASN A 77 -13.54 -5.00 -3.80
C ASN A 77 -14.26 -3.78 -4.39
N GLY A 78 -14.61 -3.86 -5.67
CA GLY A 78 -15.27 -2.76 -6.39
C GLY A 78 -14.51 -2.32 -7.65
N PRO A 79 -14.88 -1.17 -8.25
CA PRO A 79 -15.94 -0.26 -7.81
C PRO A 79 -17.32 -0.93 -7.84
N ARG A 80 -18.15 -0.67 -6.83
CA ARG A 80 -19.56 -1.10 -6.74
C ARG A 80 -20.45 0.13 -6.80
N GLU A 81 -21.60 0.04 -7.47
CA GLU A 81 -22.57 1.13 -7.46
C GLU A 81 -23.09 1.35 -6.04
N GLN A 82 -23.13 2.61 -5.60
CA GLN A 82 -23.76 2.94 -4.33
C GLN A 82 -25.27 2.74 -4.45
N GLN A 83 -25.84 1.84 -3.64
CA GLN A 83 -27.29 1.71 -3.56
C GLN A 83 -27.85 3.01 -2.97
N GLN A 84 -28.59 3.77 -3.79
CA GLN A 84 -29.30 4.97 -3.37
C GLN A 84 -30.40 4.58 -2.37
N GLN A 85 -30.05 4.51 -1.08
CA GLN A 85 -31.02 4.46 0.00
C GLN A 85 -31.58 5.87 0.19
N SER A 86 -32.62 6.24 -0.56
CA SER A 86 -33.80 6.93 -0.03
C SER A 86 -34.75 7.32 -1.15
N ALA A 87 -35.97 6.78 -1.09
CA ALA A 87 -37.11 7.20 -1.90
C ALA A 87 -37.62 8.62 -1.57
N ASN A 88 -36.96 9.38 -0.69
CA ASN A 88 -37.39 10.73 -0.25
C ASN A 88 -36.25 11.74 -0.06
N ALA A 89 -35.03 11.49 -0.55
CA ALA A 89 -33.96 12.49 -0.51
C ALA A 89 -34.09 13.46 -1.69
N SER A 90 -34.89 14.50 -1.52
CA SER A 90 -34.92 15.63 -2.45
C SER A 90 -33.58 16.36 -2.45
N VAL A 91 -33.15 16.77 -3.65
CA VAL A 91 -32.10 17.77 -3.94
C VAL A 91 -30.65 17.25 -3.92
N ASP A 92 -30.19 16.84 -5.10
CA ASP A 92 -29.07 17.49 -5.80
C ASP A 92 -27.68 17.61 -5.14
N THR A 93 -27.36 16.83 -4.10
CA THR A 93 -25.96 16.49 -3.85
C THR A 93 -25.56 15.32 -4.74
N ALA A 94 -25.30 15.63 -6.02
CA ALA A 94 -24.59 14.70 -6.88
C ALA A 94 -23.28 14.31 -6.15
N MET A 95 -23.14 13.04 -5.76
CA MET A 95 -21.86 12.54 -5.27
C MET A 95 -20.86 12.62 -6.44
N GLU A 96 -20.15 13.74 -6.52
CA GLU A 96 -19.16 14.04 -7.57
C GLU A 96 -17.90 13.19 -7.41
N GLU A 97 -17.72 12.56 -6.25
CA GLU A 97 -16.58 11.72 -5.93
C GLU A 97 -17.04 10.33 -5.45
N GLY A 98 -16.21 9.33 -5.72
CA GLY A 98 -16.38 7.98 -5.19
C GLY A 98 -16.03 7.91 -3.71
N VAL A 99 -16.52 6.86 -3.07
CA VAL A 99 -16.23 6.57 -1.67
C VAL A 99 -15.21 5.45 -1.58
N LEU A 100 -14.19 5.65 -0.75
CA LEU A 100 -13.17 4.66 -0.44
C LEU A 100 -13.33 4.21 1.00
N SER A 101 -13.63 2.93 1.22
CA SER A 101 -13.65 2.31 2.55
C SER A 101 -12.39 1.49 2.74
N VAL A 102 -11.62 1.77 3.80
CA VAL A 102 -10.36 1.06 4.11
C VAL A 102 -10.52 0.30 5.42
N THR A 103 -10.31 -1.01 5.38
CA THR A 103 -10.34 -1.87 6.56
C THR A 103 -8.97 -2.49 6.77
N LEU A 104 -8.36 -2.22 7.93
CA LEU A 104 -7.08 -2.79 8.32
C LEU A 104 -7.29 -3.82 9.44
N ARG A 105 -7.00 -5.09 9.13
CA ARG A 105 -7.14 -6.29 9.99
C ARG A 105 -5.77 -6.88 10.31
N GLY A 106 -5.65 -7.51 11.48
CA GLY A 106 -4.41 -8.11 11.99
C GLY A 106 -4.28 -7.90 13.50
N GLY A 107 -3.34 -8.61 14.12
CA GLY A 107 -3.03 -8.44 15.56
C GLY A 107 -2.29 -7.12 15.82
N ASP A 108 -2.54 -6.53 16.99
CA ASP A 108 -1.87 -5.33 17.55
C ASP A 108 -1.57 -4.19 16.56
N ILE A 109 -2.57 -3.84 15.74
CA ILE A 109 -2.47 -2.70 14.82
C ILE A 109 -2.78 -1.40 15.58
N GLU A 110 -1.80 -0.51 15.62
CA GLU A 110 -1.97 0.81 16.23
C GLU A 110 -3.05 1.64 15.50
N PRO A 111 -3.97 2.31 16.23
CA PRO A 111 -4.97 3.19 15.61
C PRO A 111 -4.37 4.28 14.71
N THR A 112 -3.21 4.81 15.08
CA THR A 112 -2.46 5.82 14.31
C THR A 112 -2.07 5.30 12.92
N LEU A 113 -1.64 4.04 12.84
CA LEU A 113 -1.26 3.40 11.59
C LEU A 113 -2.48 3.24 10.67
N ARG A 114 -3.64 2.85 11.22
CA ARG A 114 -4.89 2.75 10.46
C ARG A 114 -5.25 4.10 9.81
N TYR A 115 -5.23 5.17 10.59
CA TYR A 115 -5.50 6.52 10.08
C TYR A 115 -4.50 6.94 9.00
N SER A 116 -3.21 6.68 9.21
CA SER A 116 -2.15 7.02 8.25
C SER A 116 -2.34 6.29 6.92
N VAL A 117 -2.61 4.99 6.95
CA VAL A 117 -2.84 4.16 5.75
C VAL A 117 -4.08 4.62 4.99
N GLU A 118 -5.17 4.91 5.70
CA GLU A 118 -6.40 5.41 5.08
C GLU A 118 -6.16 6.74 4.34
N ARG A 119 -5.48 7.70 4.99
CA ARG A 119 -5.14 8.99 4.38
C ARG A 119 -4.21 8.85 3.18
N ALA A 120 -3.21 7.97 3.28
CA ALA A 120 -2.31 7.69 2.17
C ALA A 120 -3.07 7.11 0.96
N LEU A 121 -4.01 6.19 1.19
CA LEU A 121 -4.82 5.62 0.11
C LEU A 121 -5.79 6.64 -0.49
N GLN A 122 -6.44 7.46 0.33
CA GLN A 122 -7.31 8.56 -0.15
C GLN A 122 -6.55 9.56 -1.03
N ALA A 123 -5.28 9.85 -0.71
CA ALA A 123 -4.46 10.77 -1.50
C ALA A 123 -4.04 10.20 -2.87
N VAL A 124 -3.96 8.87 -3.01
CA VAL A 124 -3.48 8.20 -4.23
C VAL A 124 -4.63 7.76 -5.13
N VAL A 125 -5.80 7.45 -4.57
CA VAL A 125 -6.98 7.02 -5.33
C VAL A 125 -7.68 8.24 -5.95
N CYS A 126 -7.89 8.23 -7.27
CA CYS A 126 -8.60 9.29 -7.97
C CYS A 126 -10.12 9.16 -7.79
N LEU A 127 -10.65 9.62 -6.64
CA LEU A 127 -12.07 9.47 -6.27
C LEU A 127 -13.02 10.13 -7.27
N ARG A 128 -12.63 11.22 -7.93
CA ARG A 128 -13.42 11.87 -9.00
C ARG A 128 -13.72 10.96 -10.19
N LYS A 129 -12.84 9.99 -10.48
CA LYS A 129 -13.07 9.00 -11.54
C LYS A 129 -13.98 7.85 -11.10
N LEU A 130 -14.31 7.79 -9.82
CA LEU A 130 -15.11 6.76 -9.17
C LEU A 130 -16.45 7.32 -8.67
N ALA A 131 -16.91 8.46 -9.22
CA ALA A 131 -18.16 9.11 -8.82
C ALA A 131 -19.33 8.10 -8.72
N ARG A 132 -20.12 8.21 -7.65
CA ARG A 132 -21.27 7.33 -7.35
C ARG A 132 -20.93 5.85 -7.16
N THR A 133 -19.65 5.54 -6.97
CA THR A 133 -19.21 4.17 -6.68
C THR A 133 -18.50 4.10 -5.33
N GLU A 134 -18.56 2.92 -4.73
CA GLU A 134 -17.81 2.57 -3.54
C GLU A 134 -16.72 1.56 -3.91
N THR A 135 -15.50 1.81 -3.42
CA THR A 135 -14.40 0.86 -3.47
C THR A 135 -13.99 0.52 -2.05
N ALA A 136 -14.01 -0.76 -1.71
CA ALA A 136 -13.56 -1.26 -0.42
C ALA A 136 -12.17 -1.89 -0.55
N ILE A 137 -11.22 -1.44 0.27
CA ILE A 137 -9.87 -1.99 0.37
C ILE A 137 -9.74 -2.67 1.74
N GLU A 138 -9.38 -3.95 1.75
CA GLU A 138 -9.08 -4.69 2.96
C GLU A 138 -7.60 -5.06 2.99
N LEU A 139 -6.93 -4.70 4.07
CA LEU A 139 -5.51 -5.00 4.33
C LEU A 139 -5.46 -5.94 5.54
N ASN A 140 -4.92 -7.14 5.36
CA ASN A 140 -4.75 -8.13 6.40
C ASN A 140 -3.26 -8.33 6.72
N VAL A 141 -2.85 -7.96 7.92
CA VAL A 141 -1.47 -8.06 8.42
C VAL A 141 -1.32 -9.34 9.25
N GLN A 142 -0.34 -10.15 8.89
CA GLN A 142 -0.01 -11.44 9.50
C GLN A 142 1.45 -11.42 9.96
N HIS A 143 1.72 -11.99 11.15
CA HIS A 143 3.04 -12.10 11.77
C HIS A 143 3.43 -13.58 11.97
#